data_AF-A0A1S7FSC1-F1
#
_entry.id   AF-A0A1S7FSC1-F1
#
_cell.length_a   1.000
_cell.length_b   1.000
_cell.length_c   1.000
_cell.angle_alpha   90.00
_cell.angle_beta   90.00
_cell.angle_gamma   90.00
#
_symmetry.space_group_name_H-M   'P 1'
#
loop_
_entity.id
_entity.type
_entity.pdbx_description
1 polymer ?
#
loop_
_entity_poly.entity_id
_entity_poly.type
_entity_poly.pdbx_seq_one_letter_code
_entity_poly.pdbx_strand_id
1 'polypeptide(L)'
;MTKNRALLKLSDNVKLNKNKDLMAAEMTRTGDYYQKDVLEAFAAFIPENAVIYVMDSQFVSHAIYFSKYYHASKVYLFEKNHVTYKEVRNDAKRNKVVAIECLKPDWKKRRFHRMENGKAVTIQPEAPQLIHLGKQALEAGLIESLADRLDDSQTMLWLDTEALNFEEVGRLLEAKKYRVFQESGTNALYTFQEVAPEPEEDEHQLEMKILERLDTYKRQIDGLKQEYEGKLAIIQAEQDEKHVVLEAKYKAIAQKQAKVVKEHQQKSAQSAKETSEAKQLVQHMSDALNAERAVNYDLNKRIFTLLEDEKPVLLTMKKRHTQQVKEINNLKKENTVLTRKLATMTEKYTRLNDTKVIKMMRKYWKLKKSRRLRND
;
A
#
# COMPACT_ATOMS: atom_id res chain seq x y z
N MET A 1 18.40 -21.89 -15.15
CA MET A 1 17.00 -21.49 -14.86
C MET A 1 16.74 -20.09 -15.39
N THR A 2 16.21 -19.97 -16.61
CA THR A 2 15.85 -18.67 -17.21
C THR A 2 14.46 -18.26 -16.71
N LYS A 3 14.39 -17.18 -15.93
CA LYS A 3 13.11 -16.53 -15.59
C LYS A 3 12.37 -16.27 -16.91
N ASN A 4 11.17 -16.83 -17.08
CA ASN A 4 10.28 -16.50 -18.19
C ASN A 4 10.00 -15.00 -18.13
N ARG A 5 10.73 -14.20 -18.91
CA ARG A 5 10.38 -12.79 -19.13
C ARG A 5 9.02 -12.80 -19.81
N ALA A 6 8.06 -12.07 -19.24
CA ALA A 6 6.76 -11.89 -19.87
C ALA A 6 6.99 -11.26 -21.25
N LEU A 7 6.41 -11.89 -22.28
CA LEU A 7 6.46 -11.38 -23.65
C LEU A 7 5.48 -10.21 -23.80
N LEU A 8 5.84 -9.25 -24.65
CA LEU A 8 4.90 -8.25 -25.14
C LEU A 8 4.01 -8.91 -26.19
N LYS A 9 2.69 -8.75 -26.06
CA LYS A 9 1.72 -9.33 -27.00
C LYS A 9 0.90 -8.19 -27.63
N LEU A 10 0.90 -8.12 -28.95
CA LEU A 10 0.08 -7.18 -29.73
C LEU A 10 -1.32 -7.76 -30.00
N SER A 11 -2.23 -6.89 -30.46
CA SER A 11 -3.63 -7.19 -30.76
C SER A 11 -3.82 -8.36 -31.75
N ASP A 12 -2.91 -8.49 -32.73
CA ASP A 12 -2.90 -9.53 -33.75
C ASP A 12 -2.21 -10.85 -33.31
N ASN A 13 -1.92 -10.98 -32.02
CA ASN A 13 -1.15 -12.06 -31.41
C ASN A 13 0.35 -12.11 -31.76
N VAL A 14 0.96 -11.04 -32.31
CA VAL A 14 2.42 -10.93 -32.35
C VAL A 14 3.01 -10.93 -30.95
N LYS A 15 4.09 -11.68 -30.77
CA LYS A 15 4.79 -11.88 -29.49
C LYS A 15 6.23 -11.41 -29.61
N LEU A 16 6.56 -10.30 -28.94
CA LEU A 16 7.90 -9.72 -28.91
C LEU A 16 8.56 -9.92 -27.54
N ASN A 17 9.89 -9.89 -27.50
CA ASN A 17 10.60 -9.78 -26.23
C ASN A 17 10.27 -8.43 -25.61
N LYS A 18 9.95 -8.43 -24.31
CA LYS A 18 9.67 -7.19 -23.60
C LYS A 18 10.98 -6.50 -23.25
N ASN A 19 11.36 -5.53 -24.08
CA ASN A 19 12.48 -4.63 -23.80
C ASN A 19 12.02 -3.52 -22.84
N LYS A 20 12.99 -2.87 -22.19
CA LYS A 20 12.76 -1.70 -21.33
C LYS A 20 13.07 -0.42 -22.10
N ASP A 21 12.55 -0.28 -23.30
CA ASP A 21 12.71 0.92 -24.13
C ASP A 21 11.37 1.64 -24.34
N LEU A 22 11.44 2.86 -24.89
CA LEU A 22 10.28 3.71 -25.14
C LEU A 22 9.32 3.07 -26.15
N MET A 23 9.86 2.38 -27.16
CA MET A 23 9.04 1.68 -28.18
C MET A 23 8.21 0.56 -27.55
N ALA A 24 8.78 -0.26 -26.69
CA ALA A 24 8.08 -1.31 -25.96
C ALA A 24 7.04 -0.73 -24.99
N ALA A 25 7.31 0.43 -24.37
CA ALA A 25 6.34 1.11 -23.53
C ALA A 25 5.13 1.60 -24.35
N GLU A 26 5.37 2.18 -25.52
CA GLU A 26 4.31 2.62 -26.44
C GLU A 26 3.46 1.45 -26.93
N MET A 27 4.09 0.38 -27.43
CA MET A 27 3.38 -0.82 -27.87
C MET A 27 2.62 -1.51 -26.72
N THR A 28 3.12 -1.43 -25.48
CA THR A 28 2.37 -1.92 -24.31
C THR A 28 1.12 -1.07 -24.04
N ARG A 29 1.21 0.25 -24.27
CA ARG A 29 0.11 1.20 -24.07
C ARG A 29 -0.96 1.08 -25.15
N THR A 30 -0.56 0.99 -26.41
CA THR A 30 -1.48 0.92 -27.56
C THR A 30 -1.98 -0.51 -27.83
N GLY A 31 -1.20 -1.52 -27.45
CA GLY A 31 -1.46 -2.91 -27.83
C GLY A 31 -1.23 -3.18 -29.31
N ASP A 32 -0.53 -2.29 -30.02
CA ASP A 32 -0.34 -2.34 -31.46
C ASP A 32 1.14 -2.13 -31.85
N TYR A 33 1.44 -2.19 -33.14
CA TYR A 33 2.77 -1.91 -33.67
C TYR A 33 3.24 -0.50 -33.30
N TYR A 34 4.54 -0.37 -33.03
CA TYR A 34 5.17 0.95 -32.83
C TYR A 34 4.97 1.80 -34.09
N GLN A 35 4.56 3.07 -33.92
CA GLN A 35 4.30 4.00 -35.03
C GLN A 35 3.39 3.43 -36.14
N LYS A 36 2.35 2.67 -35.79
CA LYS A 36 1.45 2.04 -36.76
C LYS A 36 0.87 3.01 -37.78
N ASP A 37 0.47 4.19 -37.34
CA ASP A 37 -0.12 5.24 -38.17
C ASP A 37 0.86 5.69 -39.27
N VAL A 38 2.15 5.79 -38.92
CA VAL A 38 3.23 6.11 -39.86
C VAL A 38 3.53 4.91 -40.77
N LEU A 39 3.54 3.69 -40.23
CA LEU A 39 3.71 2.46 -41.02
C LEU A 39 2.63 2.34 -42.10
N GLU A 40 1.36 2.59 -41.76
CA GLU A 40 0.24 2.57 -42.70
C GLU A 40 0.36 3.67 -43.75
N ALA A 41 0.73 4.89 -43.34
CA ALA A 41 0.92 6.01 -44.25
C ALA A 41 2.06 5.74 -45.26
N PHE A 42 3.24 5.31 -44.79
CA PHE A 42 4.40 5.15 -45.64
C PHE A 42 4.37 3.85 -46.46
N ALA A 43 3.75 2.79 -45.94
CA ALA A 43 3.62 1.52 -46.67
C ALA A 43 2.86 1.68 -47.98
N ALA A 44 1.95 2.66 -48.10
CA ALA A 44 1.21 2.93 -49.32
C ALA A 44 2.11 3.32 -50.53
N PHE A 45 3.34 3.76 -50.28
CA PHE A 45 4.26 4.25 -51.32
C PHE A 45 5.39 3.30 -51.64
N ILE A 46 5.62 2.30 -50.78
CA ILE A 46 6.63 1.28 -51.02
C ILE A 46 6.15 0.41 -52.20
N PRO A 47 7.05 -0.08 -53.08
CA PRO A 47 6.69 -1.03 -54.14
C PRO A 47 6.29 -2.42 -53.61
N GLU A 48 5.21 -3.00 -54.15
CA GLU A 48 4.78 -4.35 -53.77
C GLU A 48 5.93 -5.38 -53.85
N ASN A 49 5.95 -6.34 -52.92
CA ASN A 49 7.02 -7.34 -52.81
C ASN A 49 8.44 -6.72 -52.67
N ALA A 50 8.56 -5.52 -52.09
CA ALA A 50 9.86 -4.89 -51.83
C ALA A 50 10.78 -5.73 -50.92
N VAL A 51 12.08 -5.62 -51.19
CA VAL A 51 13.19 -5.93 -50.30
C VAL A 51 13.41 -4.73 -49.39
N ILE A 52 13.27 -4.93 -48.09
CA ILE A 52 13.32 -3.86 -47.10
C ILE A 52 14.52 -4.06 -46.17
N TYR A 53 15.30 -3.01 -46.01
CA TYR A 53 16.39 -2.94 -45.05
C TYR A 53 15.93 -2.21 -43.81
N VAL A 54 15.87 -2.91 -42.68
CA VAL A 54 15.61 -2.30 -41.37
C VAL A 54 16.94 -2.20 -40.63
N MET A 55 17.47 -0.98 -40.58
CA MET A 55 18.85 -0.70 -40.18
C MET A 55 19.04 -0.61 -38.66
N ASP A 56 17.95 -0.64 -37.90
CA ASP A 56 17.94 -0.64 -36.45
C ASP A 56 17.01 -1.74 -35.93
N SER A 57 17.58 -2.61 -35.09
CA SER A 57 16.92 -3.80 -34.58
C SER A 57 15.77 -3.50 -33.61
N GLN A 58 15.72 -2.28 -33.05
CA GLN A 58 14.60 -1.83 -32.20
C GLN A 58 13.29 -1.82 -32.98
N PHE A 59 13.35 -1.63 -34.31
CA PHE A 59 12.21 -1.68 -35.22
C PHE A 59 11.86 -3.11 -35.68
N VAL A 60 12.12 -4.12 -34.85
CA VAL A 60 11.67 -5.50 -35.12
C VAL A 60 10.15 -5.58 -35.32
N SER A 61 9.38 -4.71 -34.65
CA SER A 61 7.94 -4.57 -34.88
C SER A 61 7.65 -4.13 -36.32
N HIS A 62 8.35 -3.13 -36.86
CA HIS A 62 8.20 -2.68 -38.26
C HIS A 62 8.59 -3.81 -39.22
N ALA A 63 9.69 -4.53 -38.95
CA ALA A 63 10.10 -5.67 -39.78
C ALA A 63 9.01 -6.76 -39.86
N ILE A 64 8.35 -7.05 -38.73
CA ILE A 64 7.23 -8.00 -38.68
C ILE A 64 6.00 -7.44 -39.39
N TYR A 65 5.71 -6.15 -39.24
CA TYR A 65 4.62 -5.48 -39.94
C TYR A 65 4.79 -5.61 -41.46
N PHE A 66 5.97 -5.26 -41.96
CA PHE A 66 6.28 -5.33 -43.39
C PHE A 66 6.13 -6.73 -43.97
N SER A 67 6.48 -7.77 -43.21
CA SER A 67 6.31 -9.13 -43.69
C SER A 67 4.85 -9.62 -43.61
N LYS A 68 4.10 -9.25 -42.57
CA LYS A 68 2.75 -9.77 -42.35
C LYS A 68 1.67 -9.05 -43.16
N TYR A 69 1.72 -7.72 -43.18
CA TYR A 69 0.64 -6.89 -43.71
C TYR A 69 0.99 -6.26 -45.05
N TYR A 70 2.27 -5.98 -45.26
CA TYR A 70 2.75 -5.38 -46.51
C TYR A 70 3.29 -6.43 -47.51
N HIS A 71 3.43 -7.69 -47.08
CA HIS A 71 3.89 -8.80 -47.91
C HIS A 71 5.24 -8.53 -48.61
N ALA A 72 6.18 -7.88 -47.92
CA ALA A 72 7.55 -7.71 -48.39
C ALA A 72 8.16 -9.07 -48.80
N SER A 73 8.85 -9.11 -49.95
CA SER A 73 9.50 -10.34 -50.43
C SER A 73 10.61 -10.78 -49.46
N LYS A 74 11.34 -9.80 -48.94
CA LYS A 74 12.43 -10.01 -48.01
C LYS A 74 12.60 -8.81 -47.08
N VAL A 75 12.86 -9.07 -45.80
CA VAL A 75 13.18 -8.02 -44.82
C VAL A 75 14.51 -8.36 -44.17
N TYR A 76 15.53 -7.53 -44.38
CA TYR A 76 16.82 -7.67 -43.72
C TYR A 76 16.87 -6.79 -42.47
N LEU A 77 17.00 -7.43 -41.31
CA LEU A 77 17.09 -6.74 -40.02
C LEU A 77 18.54 -6.78 -39.52
N PHE A 78 19.17 -5.60 -39.41
CA PHE A 78 20.60 -5.52 -39.09
C PHE A 78 20.83 -5.29 -37.59
N GLU A 79 21.70 -6.10 -36.98
CA GLU A 79 22.07 -5.96 -35.56
C GLU A 79 23.52 -6.40 -35.31
N LYS A 80 24.34 -5.50 -34.75
CA LYS A 80 25.76 -5.75 -34.42
C LYS A 80 25.90 -6.49 -33.07
N ASN A 81 25.12 -6.11 -32.08
CA ASN A 81 25.16 -6.65 -30.73
C ASN A 81 24.71 -8.12 -30.72
N HIS A 82 25.55 -9.01 -30.18
CA HIS A 82 25.25 -10.44 -30.20
C HIS A 82 24.04 -10.85 -29.36
N VAL A 83 23.78 -10.15 -28.25
CA VAL A 83 22.65 -10.43 -27.35
C VAL A 83 21.36 -10.01 -28.03
N THR A 84 21.28 -8.74 -28.46
CA THR A 84 20.10 -8.20 -29.16
C THR A 84 19.80 -8.97 -30.44
N TYR A 85 20.84 -9.37 -31.21
CA TYR A 85 20.68 -10.20 -32.41
C TYR A 85 19.92 -11.50 -32.12
N LYS A 86 20.23 -12.16 -30.99
CA LYS A 86 19.54 -13.40 -30.60
C LYS A 86 18.08 -13.12 -30.23
N GLU A 87 17.83 -12.01 -29.55
CA GLU A 87 16.49 -11.59 -29.14
C GLU A 87 15.59 -11.29 -30.35
N VAL A 88 16.02 -10.43 -31.27
CA VAL A 88 15.22 -10.06 -32.45
C VAL A 88 15.02 -11.24 -33.41
N ARG A 89 16.02 -12.12 -33.55
CA ARG A 89 15.87 -13.36 -34.31
C ARG A 89 14.83 -14.29 -33.69
N ASN A 90 14.80 -14.38 -32.36
CA ASN A 90 13.79 -15.17 -31.66
C ASN A 90 12.40 -14.57 -31.84
N ASP A 91 12.27 -13.25 -31.91
CA ASP A 91 10.99 -12.58 -32.19
C ASP A 91 10.48 -12.90 -33.60
N ALA A 92 11.32 -12.80 -34.63
CA ALA A 92 10.95 -13.21 -35.99
C ALA A 92 10.52 -14.69 -36.06
N LYS A 93 11.31 -15.60 -35.46
CA LYS A 93 11.00 -17.04 -35.40
C LYS A 93 9.70 -17.34 -34.65
N ARG A 94 9.50 -16.72 -33.49
CA ARG A 94 8.31 -16.93 -32.63
C ARG A 94 7.02 -16.56 -33.35
N ASN A 95 7.08 -15.52 -34.18
CA ASN A 95 5.96 -15.04 -34.97
C ASN A 95 5.82 -15.74 -36.34
N LYS A 96 6.63 -16.80 -36.59
CA LYS A 96 6.63 -17.59 -37.82
C LYS A 96 6.83 -16.76 -39.09
N VAL A 97 7.63 -15.70 -39.00
CA VAL A 97 7.86 -14.77 -40.11
C VAL A 97 9.09 -15.22 -40.89
N VAL A 98 8.88 -15.82 -42.06
CA VAL A 98 9.96 -16.43 -42.87
C VAL A 98 10.73 -15.40 -43.71
N ALA A 99 10.07 -14.31 -44.11
CA ALA A 99 10.69 -13.28 -44.94
C ALA A 99 11.76 -12.45 -44.20
N ILE A 100 11.78 -12.47 -42.85
CA ILE A 100 12.76 -11.72 -42.07
C ILE A 100 14.07 -12.50 -41.94
N GLU A 101 15.16 -11.89 -42.37
CA GLU A 101 16.51 -12.39 -42.19
C GLU A 101 17.35 -11.43 -41.33
N CYS A 102 17.65 -11.84 -40.10
CA CYS A 102 18.52 -11.07 -39.22
C CYS A 102 19.99 -11.27 -39.61
N LEU A 103 20.69 -10.15 -39.84
CA LEU A 103 22.09 -10.14 -40.27
C LEU A 103 22.96 -9.34 -39.29
N LYS A 104 24.17 -9.83 -39.04
CA LYS A 104 25.23 -9.07 -38.36
C LYS A 104 26.06 -8.32 -39.42
N PRO A 105 26.03 -6.98 -39.43
CA PRO A 105 26.77 -6.22 -40.42
C PRO A 105 28.22 -5.91 -39.96
N ASP A 106 29.16 -6.06 -40.88
CA ASP A 106 30.46 -5.39 -40.90
C ASP A 106 30.42 -4.36 -42.03
N TRP A 107 29.95 -3.15 -41.71
CA TRP A 107 29.78 -2.06 -42.69
C TRP A 107 31.10 -1.64 -43.35
N LYS A 108 32.21 -1.67 -42.60
CA LYS A 108 33.54 -1.30 -43.12
C LYS A 108 34.00 -2.27 -44.21
N LYS A 109 33.77 -3.57 -43.99
CA LYS A 109 34.19 -4.63 -44.92
C LYS A 109 33.08 -5.09 -45.86
N ARG A 110 31.91 -4.46 -45.80
CA ARG A 110 30.69 -4.81 -46.56
C ARG A 110 30.35 -6.30 -46.48
N ARG A 111 30.50 -6.88 -45.28
CA ARG A 111 30.22 -8.29 -45.02
C ARG A 111 29.05 -8.42 -44.08
N PHE A 112 28.11 -9.29 -44.42
CA PHE A 112 26.93 -9.54 -43.61
C PHE A 112 26.88 -11.01 -43.22
N HIS A 113 26.60 -11.28 -41.96
CA HIS A 113 26.66 -12.63 -41.43
C HIS A 113 25.34 -13.06 -40.81
N ARG A 114 24.80 -14.19 -41.25
CA ARG A 114 23.74 -14.92 -40.57
C ARG A 114 24.36 -15.93 -39.61
N MET A 115 23.88 -15.96 -38.38
CA MET A 115 24.36 -16.93 -37.38
C MET A 115 23.55 -18.24 -37.43
N GLU A 116 24.20 -19.34 -37.78
CA GLU A 116 23.64 -20.71 -37.82
C GLU A 116 24.40 -21.64 -36.89
N ASN A 117 23.72 -22.20 -35.88
CA ASN A 117 24.32 -23.15 -34.93
C ASN A 117 25.66 -22.66 -34.34
N GLY A 118 25.78 -21.34 -34.10
CA GLY A 118 27.00 -20.72 -33.58
C GLY A 118 28.05 -20.33 -34.63
N LYS A 119 27.89 -20.74 -35.89
CA LYS A 119 28.76 -20.38 -37.01
C LYS A 119 28.22 -19.15 -37.76
N ALA A 120 29.12 -18.28 -38.20
CA ALA A 120 28.78 -17.14 -39.05
C ALA A 120 28.81 -17.58 -40.52
N VAL A 121 27.67 -17.45 -41.21
CA VAL A 121 27.52 -17.69 -42.65
C VAL A 121 27.45 -16.34 -43.33
N THR A 122 28.34 -16.08 -44.29
CA THR A 122 28.30 -14.83 -45.07
C THR A 122 27.10 -14.85 -46.00
N ILE A 123 26.30 -13.80 -45.95
CA ILE A 123 25.13 -13.56 -46.80
C ILE A 123 25.38 -12.30 -47.60
N GLN A 124 25.00 -12.32 -48.87
CA GLN A 124 24.92 -11.12 -49.70
C GLN A 124 23.45 -10.70 -49.77
N PRO A 125 23.03 -9.63 -49.05
CA PRO A 125 21.66 -9.20 -49.08
C PRO A 125 21.31 -8.50 -50.39
N GLU A 126 20.10 -8.77 -50.89
CA GLU A 126 19.54 -8.26 -52.15
C GLU A 126 19.48 -6.72 -52.18
N ALA A 127 19.30 -6.11 -53.36
CA ALA A 127 19.18 -4.66 -53.47
C ALA A 127 17.86 -4.19 -52.80
N PRO A 128 17.90 -3.25 -51.84
CA PRO A 128 16.70 -2.76 -51.18
C PRO A 128 15.89 -1.85 -52.09
N GLN A 129 14.57 -1.94 -52.02
CA GLN A 129 13.67 -0.89 -52.50
C GLN A 129 13.30 0.09 -51.38
N LEU A 130 13.50 -0.29 -50.11
CA LEU A 130 13.38 0.61 -48.98
C LEU A 130 14.53 0.40 -48.00
N ILE A 131 15.12 1.51 -47.55
CA ILE A 131 16.03 1.53 -46.39
C ILE A 131 15.39 2.36 -45.28
N HIS A 132 15.05 1.70 -44.17
CA HIS A 132 14.51 2.31 -42.97
C HIS A 132 15.61 2.53 -41.93
N LEU A 133 15.89 3.78 -41.62
CA LEU A 133 16.93 4.25 -40.70
C LEU A 133 16.30 5.08 -39.59
N GLY A 134 16.25 4.51 -38.38
CA GLY A 134 15.90 5.28 -37.18
C GLY A 134 17.03 6.19 -36.70
N LYS A 135 16.72 7.01 -35.70
CA LYS A 135 17.65 7.97 -35.09
C LYS A 135 19.05 7.43 -34.80
N GLN A 136 19.15 6.27 -34.12
CA GLN A 136 20.45 5.70 -33.73
C GLN A 136 21.30 5.28 -34.93
N ALA A 137 20.67 4.79 -36.01
CA ALA A 137 21.35 4.39 -37.22
C ALA A 137 21.89 5.60 -37.99
N LEU A 138 21.12 6.69 -38.03
CA LEU A 138 21.54 7.96 -38.63
C LEU A 138 22.69 8.60 -37.86
N GLU A 139 22.58 8.72 -36.55
CA GLU A 139 23.63 9.28 -35.68
C GLU A 139 24.92 8.45 -35.70
N ALA A 140 24.82 7.15 -35.99
CA ALA A 140 25.98 6.27 -36.19
C ALA A 140 26.65 6.41 -37.58
N GLY A 141 26.17 7.32 -38.44
CA GLY A 141 26.71 7.57 -39.77
C GLY A 141 26.47 6.42 -40.77
N LEU A 142 25.45 5.58 -40.54
CA LEU A 142 25.24 4.39 -41.39
C LEU A 142 24.80 4.73 -42.81
N ILE A 143 24.21 5.91 -43.03
CA ILE A 143 23.79 6.34 -44.37
C ILE A 143 24.99 6.53 -45.31
N GLU A 144 26.13 7.02 -44.79
CA GLU A 144 27.37 7.15 -45.57
C GLU A 144 27.92 5.78 -45.98
N SER A 145 27.80 4.79 -45.09
CA SER A 145 28.20 3.40 -45.40
C SER A 145 27.33 2.76 -46.48
N LEU A 146 26.19 3.37 -46.79
CA LEU A 146 25.24 2.95 -47.82
C LEU A 146 25.27 3.87 -49.05
N ALA A 147 26.14 4.87 -49.13
CA ALA A 147 26.13 5.88 -50.19
C ALA A 147 26.17 5.28 -51.60
N ASP A 148 26.94 4.21 -51.84
CA ASP A 148 27.00 3.52 -53.13
C ASP A 148 25.67 2.84 -53.51
N ARG A 149 24.84 2.46 -52.52
CA ARG A 149 23.49 1.92 -52.76
C ARG A 149 22.47 3.02 -53.02
N LEU A 150 22.76 4.27 -52.65
CA LEU A 150 21.92 5.42 -52.95
C LEU A 150 22.04 5.86 -54.42
N ASP A 151 23.07 5.40 -55.13
CA ASP A 151 23.20 5.64 -56.57
C ASP A 151 22.17 4.85 -57.40
N ASP A 152 21.44 3.92 -56.78
CA ASP A 152 20.27 3.27 -57.37
C ASP A 152 19.04 4.17 -57.23
N SER A 153 18.48 4.60 -58.35
CA SER A 153 17.33 5.50 -58.41
C SER A 153 16.02 4.88 -57.93
N GLN A 154 15.98 3.58 -57.66
CA GLN A 154 14.77 2.87 -57.20
C GLN A 154 14.67 2.76 -55.67
N THR A 155 15.72 3.10 -54.93
CA THR A 155 15.70 2.95 -53.46
C THR A 155 14.93 4.11 -52.83
N MET A 156 13.99 3.80 -51.94
CA MET A 156 13.36 4.77 -51.06
C MET A 156 14.07 4.80 -49.71
N LEU A 157 14.11 5.95 -49.04
CA LEU A 157 14.70 6.08 -47.71
C LEU A 157 13.66 6.57 -46.72
N TRP A 158 13.42 5.82 -45.66
CA TRP A 158 12.62 6.26 -44.52
C TRP A 158 13.56 6.61 -43.38
N LEU A 159 13.61 7.90 -43.05
CA LEU A 159 14.52 8.48 -42.07
C LEU A 159 13.77 9.11 -40.88
N ASP A 160 14.37 9.01 -39.70
CA ASP A 160 13.96 9.75 -38.49
C ASP A 160 14.59 11.15 -38.49
N THR A 161 13.75 12.18 -38.45
CA THR A 161 14.16 13.58 -38.60
C THR A 161 14.72 14.19 -37.30
N GLU A 162 14.60 13.50 -36.16
CA GLU A 162 15.13 13.96 -34.86
C GLU A 162 16.60 13.56 -34.62
N ALA A 163 17.28 12.98 -35.61
CA ALA A 163 18.69 12.67 -35.52
C ALA A 163 19.53 13.94 -35.41
N LEU A 164 20.52 13.95 -34.50
CA LEU A 164 21.36 15.14 -34.27
C LEU A 164 22.14 15.60 -35.52
N ASN A 165 22.47 14.66 -36.41
CA ASN A 165 23.19 14.91 -37.65
C ASN A 165 22.27 15.02 -38.88
N PHE A 166 20.96 15.25 -38.68
CA PHE A 166 19.99 15.24 -39.78
C PHE A 166 20.28 16.32 -40.84
N GLU A 167 20.83 17.47 -40.46
CA GLU A 167 21.21 18.52 -41.41
C GLU A 167 22.33 18.05 -42.37
N GLU A 168 23.35 17.36 -41.85
CA GLU A 168 24.44 16.80 -42.66
C GLU A 168 23.93 15.69 -43.58
N VAL A 169 23.03 14.85 -43.06
CA VAL A 169 22.33 13.82 -43.84
C VAL A 169 21.52 14.46 -44.96
N GLY A 170 20.80 15.55 -44.68
CA GLY A 170 20.05 16.31 -45.68
C GLY A 170 20.92 16.76 -46.86
N ARG A 171 22.08 17.37 -46.59
CA ARG A 171 23.03 17.79 -47.64
C ARG A 171 23.55 16.62 -48.47
N LEU A 172 23.83 15.47 -47.84
CA LEU A 172 24.24 14.26 -48.55
C LEU A 172 23.14 13.76 -49.49
N LEU A 173 21.89 13.75 -49.04
CA LEU A 173 20.75 13.31 -49.83
C LEU A 173 20.49 14.24 -51.02
N GLU A 174 20.58 15.55 -50.80
CA GLU A 174 20.47 16.54 -51.89
C GLU A 174 21.55 16.34 -52.95
N ALA A 175 22.80 16.11 -52.53
CA ALA A 175 23.90 15.79 -53.45
C ALA A 175 23.66 14.51 -54.25
N LYS A 176 22.90 13.56 -53.69
CA LYS A 176 22.46 12.31 -54.34
C LYS A 176 21.12 12.43 -55.06
N LYS A 177 20.56 13.64 -55.20
CA LYS A 177 19.25 13.92 -55.84
C LYS A 177 18.05 13.25 -55.14
N TYR A 178 18.16 12.99 -53.85
CA TYR A 178 17.03 12.55 -53.02
C TYR A 178 16.27 13.77 -52.49
N ARG A 179 14.95 13.72 -52.59
CA ARG A 179 14.06 14.76 -52.08
C ARG A 179 13.02 14.14 -51.15
N VAL A 180 12.52 14.94 -50.22
CA VAL A 180 11.42 14.57 -49.34
C VAL A 180 10.19 14.36 -50.21
N PHE A 181 9.64 13.15 -50.16
CA PHE A 181 8.41 12.77 -50.83
C PHE A 181 7.21 12.92 -49.90
N GLN A 182 7.37 12.52 -48.63
CA GLN A 182 6.32 12.66 -47.62
C GLN A 182 6.91 12.79 -46.21
N GLU A 183 6.23 13.54 -45.35
CA GLU A 183 6.54 13.66 -43.93
C GLU A 183 5.34 13.24 -43.08
N SER A 184 5.63 12.60 -41.94
CA SER A 184 4.63 12.23 -40.95
C SER A 184 5.26 12.22 -39.55
N GLY A 185 4.97 13.27 -38.76
CA GLY A 185 5.57 13.46 -37.45
C GLY A 185 7.09 13.63 -37.54
N THR A 186 7.84 12.80 -36.84
CA THR A 186 9.31 12.79 -36.82
C THR A 186 9.93 11.90 -37.89
N ASN A 187 9.15 11.52 -38.92
CA ASN A 187 9.58 10.61 -39.97
C ASN A 187 9.43 11.27 -41.34
N ALA A 188 10.42 11.06 -42.21
CA ALA A 188 10.40 11.52 -43.59
C ALA A 188 10.74 10.37 -44.54
N LEU A 189 10.00 10.29 -45.64
CA LEU A 189 10.23 9.37 -46.75
C LEU A 189 10.86 10.15 -47.90
N TYR A 190 12.02 9.69 -48.36
CA TYR A 190 12.77 10.28 -49.47
C TYR A 190 12.76 9.36 -50.68
N THR A 191 12.71 9.98 -51.86
CA THR A 191 12.79 9.30 -53.15
C THR A 191 13.79 10.02 -54.05
N PHE A 192 14.43 9.28 -54.94
CA PHE A 192 15.22 9.87 -56.01
C PHE A 192 14.33 10.68 -56.96
N GLN A 193 14.72 11.92 -57.25
CA GLN A 193 14.06 12.77 -58.23
C GLN A 193 15.12 13.36 -59.16
N GLU A 194 15.11 12.93 -60.43
CA GLU A 194 15.97 13.53 -61.43
C GLU A 194 15.45 14.94 -61.73
N VAL A 195 16.23 15.95 -61.36
CA VAL A 195 15.93 17.35 -61.67
C VAL A 195 15.86 17.48 -63.19
N ALA A 196 14.67 17.65 -63.75
CA ALA A 196 14.53 18.20 -65.08
C ALA A 196 15.16 19.60 -65.05
N PRO A 197 16.03 19.98 -66.00
CA PRO A 197 16.49 21.35 -66.10
C PRO A 197 15.24 22.23 -66.22
N GLU A 198 15.09 23.19 -65.32
CA GLU A 198 13.98 24.15 -65.41
C GLU A 198 14.02 24.78 -66.81
N PRO A 199 12.93 24.74 -67.58
CA PRO A 199 12.85 25.56 -68.77
C PRO A 199 12.94 27.01 -68.29
N GLU A 200 13.73 27.83 -68.98
CA GLU A 200 13.71 29.28 -68.80
C GLU A 200 12.28 29.77 -69.13
N GLU A 201 11.40 29.76 -68.13
CA GLU A 201 10.12 30.44 -68.19
C GLU A 201 10.41 31.94 -68.07
N ASP A 202 9.85 32.71 -69.01
CA ASP A 202 9.81 34.17 -69.03
C ASP A 202 9.54 34.70 -67.61
N GLU A 203 10.49 35.44 -67.02
CA GLU A 203 10.51 35.84 -65.60
C GLU A 203 9.16 36.39 -65.14
N HIS A 204 8.45 37.08 -66.03
CA HIS A 204 7.16 37.68 -65.76
C HIS A 204 6.01 36.67 -65.62
N GLN A 205 6.03 35.57 -66.38
CA GLN A 205 5.05 34.48 -66.24
C GLN A 205 5.34 33.62 -65.00
N LEU A 206 6.62 33.42 -64.69
CA LEU A 206 7.04 32.73 -63.47
C LEU A 206 6.61 33.52 -62.23
N GLU A 207 6.83 34.84 -62.22
CA GLU A 207 6.43 35.74 -61.13
C GLU A 207 4.91 35.76 -60.92
N MET A 208 4.12 35.78 -61.99
CA MET A 208 2.65 35.66 -61.94
C MET A 208 2.18 34.31 -61.37
N LYS A 209 2.76 33.19 -61.82
CA LYS A 209 2.44 31.86 -61.29
C LYS A 209 2.86 31.73 -59.82
N ILE A 210 4.00 32.31 -59.44
CA ILE A 210 4.48 32.32 -58.04
C ILE A 210 3.51 33.12 -57.17
N LEU A 211 3.04 34.29 -57.63
CA LEU A 211 2.07 35.10 -56.91
C LEU A 211 0.72 34.39 -56.75
N GLU A 212 0.18 33.75 -57.79
CA GLU A 212 -1.05 32.96 -57.69
C GLU A 212 -0.90 31.77 -56.72
N ARG A 213 0.26 31.11 -56.75
CA ARG A 213 0.55 29.98 -55.86
C ARG A 213 0.75 30.43 -54.42
N LEU A 214 1.40 31.57 -54.20
CA LEU A 214 1.52 32.21 -52.88
C LEU A 214 0.15 32.61 -52.33
N ASP A 215 -0.74 33.16 -53.16
CA ASP A 215 -2.09 33.55 -52.75
C ASP A 215 -2.94 32.31 -52.42
N THR A 216 -2.72 31.20 -53.14
CA THR A 216 -3.34 29.90 -52.85
C THR A 216 -2.83 29.32 -51.52
N TYR A 217 -1.52 29.32 -51.29
CA TYR A 217 -0.95 28.87 -50.02
C TYR A 217 -1.38 29.75 -48.85
N LYS A 218 -1.51 31.06 -49.05
CA LYS A 218 -2.02 31.98 -48.03
C LYS A 218 -3.44 31.61 -47.62
N ARG A 219 -4.34 31.34 -48.58
CA ARG A 219 -5.72 30.88 -48.27
C ARG A 219 -5.74 29.52 -47.56
N GLN A 220 -4.85 28.59 -47.94
CA GLN A 220 -4.74 27.30 -47.26
C GLN A 220 -4.22 27.44 -45.82
N ILE A 221 -3.22 28.30 -45.60
CA ILE A 221 -2.68 28.61 -44.29
C ILE A 221 -3.75 29.28 -43.42
N ASP A 222 -4.48 30.25 -43.96
CA ASP A 222 -5.57 30.93 -43.25
C ASP A 222 -6.70 29.95 -42.88
N GLY A 223 -7.06 29.02 -43.79
CA GLY A 223 -8.02 27.96 -43.53
C GLY A 223 -7.56 26.99 -42.43
N LEU A 224 -6.31 26.52 -42.49
CA LEU A 224 -5.70 25.69 -41.46
C LEU A 224 -5.65 26.41 -40.12
N LYS A 225 -5.30 27.70 -40.10
CA LYS A 225 -5.28 28.51 -38.89
C LYS A 225 -6.65 28.58 -38.25
N GLN A 226 -7.70 28.81 -39.03
CA GLN A 226 -9.08 28.82 -38.55
C GLN A 226 -9.51 27.45 -37.99
N GLU A 227 -9.11 26.36 -38.64
CA GLU A 227 -9.39 25.00 -38.16
C GLU A 227 -8.66 24.71 -36.84
N TYR A 228 -7.40 25.12 -36.71
CA TYR A 228 -6.62 24.99 -35.49
C TYR A 228 -7.18 25.84 -34.34
N GLU A 229 -7.59 27.09 -34.62
CA GLU A 229 -8.26 27.94 -33.64
C GLU A 229 -9.58 27.31 -33.16
N GLY A 230 -10.35 26.70 -34.06
CA GLY A 230 -11.55 25.94 -33.71
C GLY A 230 -11.26 24.72 -32.82
N LYS A 231 -10.25 23.92 -33.17
CA LYS A 231 -9.81 22.76 -32.35
C LYS A 231 -9.30 23.20 -30.97
N LEU A 232 -8.53 24.28 -30.91
CA LEU A 232 -8.04 24.86 -29.66
C LEU A 232 -9.20 25.29 -28.76
N ALA A 233 -10.22 25.96 -29.32
CA ALA A 233 -11.41 26.36 -28.55
C ALA A 233 -12.17 25.16 -27.96
N ILE A 234 -12.30 24.06 -28.71
CA ILE A 234 -12.92 22.82 -28.23
C ILE A 234 -12.09 22.20 -27.10
N ILE A 235 -10.77 22.08 -27.28
CA ILE A 235 -9.86 21.54 -26.25
C ILE A 235 -9.92 22.40 -24.98
N GLN A 236 -9.95 23.73 -25.12
CA GLN A 236 -10.08 24.66 -24.00
C GLN A 236 -11.39 24.44 -23.24
N ALA A 237 -12.52 24.33 -23.95
CA ALA A 237 -13.82 24.07 -23.34
C ALA A 237 -13.87 22.71 -22.60
N GLU A 238 -13.28 21.66 -23.18
CA GLU A 238 -13.18 20.36 -22.50
C GLU A 238 -12.29 20.41 -21.26
N GLN A 239 -11.20 21.18 -21.28
CA GLN A 239 -10.32 21.37 -20.13
C GLN A 239 -11.02 22.16 -19.02
N ASP A 240 -11.76 23.21 -19.37
CA ASP A 240 -12.56 23.99 -18.43
C ASP A 240 -13.64 23.13 -17.77
N GLU A 241 -14.34 22.29 -18.53
CA GLU A 241 -15.33 21.35 -17.98
C GLU A 241 -14.69 20.35 -17.02
N LYS A 242 -13.52 19.78 -17.39
CA LYS A 242 -12.74 18.90 -16.50
C LYS A 242 -12.32 19.64 -15.23
N HIS A 243 -11.91 20.90 -15.32
CA HIS A 243 -11.52 21.72 -14.17
C HIS A 243 -12.71 21.97 -13.23
N VAL A 244 -13.88 22.31 -13.76
CA VAL A 244 -15.11 22.49 -12.97
C VAL A 244 -15.48 21.22 -12.21
N VAL A 245 -15.40 20.05 -12.87
CA VAL A 245 -15.63 18.75 -12.22
C VAL A 245 -14.61 18.47 -11.13
N LEU A 246 -13.34 18.80 -11.36
CA LEU A 246 -12.27 18.63 -10.38
C LEU A 246 -12.50 19.52 -9.15
N GLU A 247 -12.85 20.79 -9.37
CA GLU A 247 -13.10 21.76 -8.29
C GLU A 247 -14.30 21.33 -7.43
N ALA A 248 -15.36 20.81 -8.06
CA ALA A 248 -16.51 20.24 -7.35
C ALA A 248 -16.10 19.04 -6.47
N LYS A 249 -15.23 18.15 -6.96
CA LYS A 249 -14.68 17.04 -6.17
C LYS A 249 -13.85 17.54 -4.97
N TYR A 250 -12.99 18.54 -5.17
CA TYR A 250 -12.20 19.12 -4.08
C TYR A 250 -13.09 19.78 -3.02
N LYS A 251 -14.13 20.53 -3.43
CA LYS A 251 -15.12 21.10 -2.48
C LYS A 251 -15.84 20.01 -1.68
N ALA A 252 -16.23 18.91 -2.31
CA ALA A 252 -16.87 17.79 -1.62
C ALA A 252 -15.92 17.11 -0.61
N ILE A 253 -14.63 16.96 -0.96
CA ILE A 253 -13.61 16.43 -0.04
C ILE A 253 -13.41 17.36 1.16
N ALA A 254 -13.29 18.67 0.93
CA ALA A 254 -13.13 19.67 1.98
C ALA A 254 -14.32 19.66 2.95
N GLN A 255 -15.56 19.58 2.43
CA GLN A 255 -16.76 19.46 3.27
C GLN A 255 -16.77 18.18 4.12
N LYS A 256 -16.36 17.03 3.54
CA LYS A 256 -16.24 15.78 4.30
C LYS A 256 -15.20 15.90 5.41
N GLN A 257 -14.03 16.47 5.13
CA GLN A 257 -12.99 16.69 6.15
C GLN A 257 -13.47 17.63 7.26
N ALA A 258 -14.13 18.73 6.92
CA ALA A 258 -14.69 19.65 7.92
C ALA A 258 -15.70 18.96 8.85
N LYS A 259 -16.54 18.07 8.31
CA LYS A 259 -17.47 17.28 9.12
C LYS A 259 -16.75 16.32 10.08
N VAL A 260 -15.75 15.59 9.58
CA VAL A 260 -14.93 14.67 10.40
C VAL A 260 -14.20 15.41 11.51
N VAL A 261 -13.62 16.59 11.22
CA VAL A 261 -12.94 17.42 12.23
C VAL A 261 -13.91 17.86 13.31
N LYS A 262 -15.13 18.29 12.94
CA LYS A 262 -16.17 18.69 13.90
C LYS A 262 -16.61 17.53 14.80
N GLU A 263 -16.83 16.35 14.23
CA GLU A 263 -17.15 15.13 14.99
C GLU A 263 -16.01 14.73 15.94
N HIS A 264 -14.76 14.85 15.50
CA HIS A 264 -13.60 14.53 16.33
C HIS A 264 -13.43 15.53 17.49
N GLN A 265 -13.64 16.82 17.25
CA GLN A 265 -13.62 17.85 18.29
C GLN A 265 -14.70 17.60 19.35
N GLN A 266 -15.92 17.23 18.94
CA GLN A 266 -17.00 16.88 19.87
C GLN A 266 -16.65 15.67 20.72
N LYS A 267 -16.13 14.59 20.11
CA LYS A 267 -15.69 13.38 20.85
C LYS A 267 -14.55 13.69 21.82
N SER A 268 -13.60 14.53 21.42
CA SER A 268 -12.48 14.95 22.27
C SER A 268 -12.96 15.76 23.47
N ALA A 269 -13.87 16.73 23.25
CA ALA A 269 -14.48 17.50 24.34
C ALA A 269 -15.28 16.62 25.31
N GLN A 270 -16.04 15.64 24.79
CA GLN A 270 -16.76 14.69 25.62
C GLN A 270 -15.81 13.81 26.46
N SER A 271 -14.77 13.25 25.84
CA SER A 271 -13.77 12.44 26.54
C SER A 271 -13.02 13.24 27.62
N ALA A 272 -12.71 14.52 27.35
CA ALA A 272 -12.11 15.42 28.34
C ALA A 272 -13.04 15.65 29.54
N LYS A 273 -14.34 15.80 29.30
CA LYS A 273 -15.35 15.93 30.36
C LYS A 273 -15.45 14.65 31.20
N GLU A 274 -15.58 13.49 30.56
CA GLU A 274 -15.62 12.18 31.24
C GLU A 274 -14.35 11.93 32.06
N THR A 275 -13.18 12.32 31.53
CA THR A 275 -11.90 12.22 32.27
C THR A 275 -11.89 13.14 33.49
N SER A 276 -12.45 14.35 33.38
CA SER A 276 -12.54 15.27 34.52
C SER A 276 -13.49 14.75 35.60
N GLU A 277 -14.65 14.22 35.20
CA GLU A 277 -15.62 13.62 36.12
C GLU A 277 -15.03 12.40 36.82
N ALA A 278 -14.33 11.53 36.08
CA ALA A 278 -13.64 10.37 36.65
C ALA A 278 -12.56 10.78 37.66
N LYS A 279 -11.78 11.84 37.38
CA LYS A 279 -10.80 12.37 38.33
C LYS A 279 -11.45 12.88 39.61
N GLN A 280 -12.58 13.59 39.52
CA GLN A 280 -13.32 14.05 40.69
C GLN A 280 -13.84 12.87 41.51
N LEU A 281 -14.38 11.84 40.87
CA LEU A 281 -14.86 10.63 41.54
C LEU A 281 -13.73 9.91 42.29
N VAL A 282 -12.56 9.76 41.65
CA VAL A 282 -11.37 9.17 42.29
C VAL A 282 -10.91 10.01 43.49
N GLN A 283 -10.94 11.33 43.39
CA GLN A 283 -10.62 12.21 44.52
C GLN A 283 -11.59 12.00 45.68
N HIS A 284 -12.91 11.98 45.41
CA HIS A 284 -13.92 11.72 46.43
C HIS A 284 -13.74 10.34 47.10
N MET A 285 -13.43 9.30 46.32
CA MET A 285 -13.15 7.97 46.86
C MET A 285 -11.89 7.97 47.74
N SER A 286 -10.85 8.71 47.34
CA SER A 286 -9.62 8.83 48.13
C SER A 286 -9.87 9.55 49.46
N ASP A 287 -10.62 10.66 49.43
CA ASP A 287 -10.97 11.43 50.62
C ASP A 287 -11.86 10.61 51.57
N ALA A 288 -12.84 9.88 51.05
CA ALA A 288 -13.68 8.97 51.83
C ALA A 288 -12.85 7.85 52.50
N LEU A 289 -11.93 7.23 51.76
CA LEU A 289 -11.04 6.20 52.30
C LEU A 289 -10.13 6.74 53.41
N ASN A 290 -9.62 7.96 53.25
CA ASN A 290 -8.81 8.61 54.27
C ASN A 290 -9.62 8.95 55.53
N ALA A 291 -10.86 9.40 55.37
CA ALA A 291 -11.78 9.62 56.48
C ALA A 291 -12.11 8.31 57.22
N GLU A 292 -12.39 7.22 56.51
CA GLU A 292 -12.59 5.90 57.11
C GLU A 292 -11.36 5.41 57.88
N ARG A 293 -10.16 5.62 57.34
CA ARG A 293 -8.90 5.29 58.03
C ARG A 293 -8.73 6.09 59.32
N ALA A 294 -9.06 7.38 59.31
CA ALA A 294 -9.00 8.22 60.50
C ALA A 294 -9.99 7.75 61.59
N VAL A 295 -11.24 7.48 61.20
CA VAL A 295 -12.26 6.95 62.13
C VAL A 295 -11.83 5.60 62.70
N ASN A 296 -11.33 4.69 61.86
CA ASN A 296 -10.83 3.39 62.33
C ASN A 296 -9.64 3.52 63.28
N TYR A 297 -8.72 4.46 63.02
CA TYR A 297 -7.61 4.75 63.92
C TYR A 297 -8.10 5.24 65.28
N ASP A 298 -9.06 6.18 65.31
CA ASP A 298 -9.64 6.70 66.55
C ASP A 298 -10.43 5.64 67.32
N LEU A 299 -11.21 4.81 66.63
CA LEU A 299 -11.91 3.67 67.23
C LEU A 299 -10.94 2.68 67.85
N ASN A 300 -9.89 2.29 67.12
CA ASN A 300 -8.87 1.37 67.63
C ASN A 300 -8.18 1.97 68.86
N LYS A 301 -7.80 3.24 68.83
CA LYS A 301 -7.23 3.94 69.97
C LYS A 301 -8.16 3.88 71.19
N ARG A 302 -9.45 4.15 70.99
CA ARG A 302 -10.45 4.09 72.08
C ARG A 302 -10.66 2.67 72.62
N ILE A 303 -10.68 1.66 71.76
CA ILE A 303 -10.75 0.25 72.16
C ILE A 303 -9.53 -0.09 73.02
N PHE A 304 -8.31 0.29 72.61
CA PHE A 304 -7.11 0.03 73.39
C PHE A 304 -7.13 0.73 74.76
N THR A 305 -7.56 2.00 74.82
CA THR A 305 -7.70 2.69 76.11
C THR A 305 -8.72 2.01 77.03
N LEU A 306 -9.89 1.61 76.50
CA LEU A 306 -10.87 0.87 77.28
C LEU A 306 -10.32 -0.47 77.78
N LEU A 307 -9.58 -1.19 76.94
CA LEU A 307 -8.92 -2.43 77.36
C LEU A 307 -7.85 -2.20 78.44
N GLU A 308 -7.11 -1.10 78.38
CA GLU A 308 -6.14 -0.72 79.42
C GLU A 308 -6.83 -0.40 80.75
N ASP A 309 -7.97 0.29 80.73
CA ASP A 309 -8.73 0.68 81.92
C ASP A 309 -9.52 -0.51 82.52
N GLU A 310 -10.17 -1.32 81.70
CA GLU A 310 -11.05 -2.40 82.16
C GLU A 310 -10.28 -3.66 82.59
N LYS A 311 -9.13 -3.95 81.96
CA LYS A 311 -8.31 -5.12 82.31
C LYS A 311 -7.91 -5.19 83.78
N PRO A 312 -7.41 -4.14 84.45
CA PRO A 312 -7.10 -4.19 85.88
C PRO A 312 -8.36 -4.38 86.72
N VAL A 313 -9.51 -3.80 86.33
CA VAL A 313 -10.79 -4.01 87.01
C VAL A 313 -11.21 -5.48 86.92
N LEU A 314 -11.17 -6.08 85.73
CA LEU A 314 -11.47 -7.50 85.55
C LEU A 314 -10.52 -8.42 86.34
N LEU A 315 -9.23 -8.08 86.39
CA LEU A 315 -8.25 -8.83 87.19
C LEU A 315 -8.54 -8.73 88.70
N THR A 316 -8.94 -7.56 89.19
CA THR A 316 -9.32 -7.39 90.60
C THR A 316 -10.62 -8.12 90.94
N MET A 317 -11.63 -8.06 90.07
CA MET A 317 -12.87 -8.84 90.22
C MET A 317 -12.59 -10.35 90.23
N LYS A 318 -11.72 -10.85 89.35
CA LYS A 318 -11.30 -12.25 89.34
C LYS A 318 -10.61 -12.66 90.64
N LYS A 319 -9.73 -11.80 91.18
CA LYS A 319 -9.09 -12.04 92.49
C LYS A 319 -10.13 -12.10 93.62
N ARG A 320 -11.06 -11.14 93.68
CA ARG A 320 -12.14 -11.10 94.67
C ARG A 320 -13.05 -12.32 94.56
N HIS A 321 -13.46 -12.70 93.36
CA HIS A 321 -14.25 -13.90 93.13
C HIS A 321 -13.53 -15.16 93.65
N THR A 322 -12.23 -15.29 93.35
CA THR A 322 -11.43 -16.41 93.86
C THR A 322 -11.37 -16.43 95.40
N GLN A 323 -11.26 -15.26 96.05
CA GLN A 323 -11.31 -15.15 97.52
C GLN A 323 -12.68 -15.55 98.07
N GLN A 324 -13.77 -15.05 97.49
CA GLN A 324 -15.14 -15.40 97.89
C GLN A 324 -15.42 -16.90 97.74
N VAL A 325 -14.95 -17.53 96.65
CA VAL A 325 -15.08 -18.99 96.47
C VAL A 325 -14.33 -19.75 97.57
N LYS A 326 -13.13 -19.30 97.97
CA LYS A 326 -12.40 -19.90 99.10
C LYS A 326 -13.16 -19.73 100.43
N GLU A 327 -13.70 -18.55 100.69
CA GLU A 327 -14.47 -18.26 101.89
C GLU A 327 -15.74 -19.10 101.96
N ILE A 328 -16.52 -19.18 100.88
CA ILE A 328 -17.70 -20.05 100.78
C ILE A 328 -17.32 -21.51 101.07
N ASN A 329 -16.20 -22.00 100.53
CA ASN A 329 -15.75 -23.35 100.78
C ASN A 329 -15.35 -23.58 102.25
N ASN A 330 -14.75 -22.58 102.90
CA ASN A 330 -14.45 -22.64 104.33
C ASN A 330 -15.73 -22.64 105.18
N LEU A 331 -16.67 -21.74 104.89
CA LEU A 331 -17.98 -21.69 105.56
C LEU A 331 -18.76 -22.99 105.39
N LYS A 332 -18.71 -23.61 104.19
CA LYS A 332 -19.30 -24.95 103.97
C LYS A 332 -18.66 -25.99 104.89
N LYS A 333 -17.32 -26.01 105.01
CA LYS A 333 -16.63 -26.93 105.94
C LYS A 333 -17.05 -26.68 107.38
N GLU A 334 -17.05 -25.44 107.85
CA GLU A 334 -17.48 -25.10 109.20
C GLU A 334 -18.93 -25.51 109.47
N ASN A 335 -19.83 -25.22 108.54
CA ASN A 335 -21.23 -25.61 108.64
C ASN A 335 -21.39 -27.14 108.71
N THR A 336 -20.60 -27.92 107.94
CA THR A 336 -20.62 -29.38 108.09
C THR A 336 -20.16 -29.85 109.47
N VAL A 337 -19.16 -29.19 110.08
CA VAL A 337 -18.69 -29.50 111.43
C VAL A 337 -19.74 -29.15 112.47
N LEU A 338 -20.34 -27.96 112.37
CA LEU A 338 -21.42 -27.52 113.26
C LEU A 338 -22.65 -28.41 113.14
N THR A 339 -23.04 -28.79 111.92
CA THR A 339 -24.15 -29.73 111.68
C THR A 339 -23.88 -31.08 112.33
N ARG A 340 -22.66 -31.62 112.21
CA ARG A 340 -22.27 -32.86 112.92
C ARG A 340 -22.33 -32.69 114.43
N LYS A 341 -21.79 -31.60 114.99
CA LYS A 341 -21.86 -31.30 116.43
C LYS A 341 -23.31 -31.19 116.92
N LEU A 342 -24.17 -30.50 116.17
CA LEU A 342 -25.59 -30.36 116.45
C LEU A 342 -26.26 -31.74 116.47
N ALA A 343 -26.01 -32.58 115.47
CA ALA A 343 -26.54 -33.95 115.41
C ALA A 343 -26.11 -34.76 116.64
N THR A 344 -24.82 -34.73 117.01
CA THR A 344 -24.32 -35.41 118.21
C THR A 344 -24.94 -34.87 119.51
N MET A 345 -25.10 -33.55 119.64
CA MET A 345 -25.77 -32.95 120.81
C MET A 345 -27.25 -33.30 120.87
N THR A 346 -27.93 -33.36 119.72
CA THR A 346 -29.32 -33.78 119.60
C THR A 346 -29.47 -35.25 119.98
N GLU A 347 -28.54 -36.11 119.58
CA GLU A 347 -28.49 -37.51 119.99
C GLU A 347 -28.24 -37.66 121.50
N LYS A 348 -27.29 -36.89 122.07
CA LYS A 348 -27.08 -36.87 123.52
C LYS A 348 -28.33 -36.39 124.27
N TYR A 349 -28.98 -35.34 123.77
CA TYR A 349 -30.21 -34.81 124.36
C TYR A 349 -31.33 -35.84 124.31
N THR A 350 -31.55 -36.51 123.17
CA THR A 350 -32.56 -37.58 123.04
C THR A 350 -32.26 -38.75 123.97
N ARG A 351 -31.01 -39.24 124.02
CA ARG A 351 -30.58 -40.28 124.97
C ARG A 351 -30.83 -39.88 126.43
N LEU A 352 -30.42 -38.67 126.82
CA LEU A 352 -30.67 -38.14 128.17
C LEU A 352 -32.17 -38.08 128.46
N ASN A 353 -32.94 -37.57 127.50
CA ASN A 353 -34.38 -37.44 127.60
C ASN A 353 -35.11 -38.79 127.69
N ASP A 354 -34.49 -39.85 127.16
CA ASP A 354 -34.99 -41.22 127.20
C ASP A 354 -34.63 -42.00 128.47
N THR A 355 -33.81 -41.45 129.35
CA THR A 355 -33.47 -42.09 130.63
C THR A 355 -34.69 -42.22 131.54
N LYS A 356 -34.71 -43.27 132.37
CA LYS A 356 -35.78 -43.52 133.36
C LYS A 356 -36.02 -42.31 134.28
N VAL A 357 -34.96 -41.62 134.70
CA VAL A 357 -35.07 -40.45 135.59
C VAL A 357 -35.79 -39.30 134.90
N ILE A 358 -35.42 -38.92 133.68
CA ILE A 358 -36.11 -37.85 132.94
C ILE A 358 -37.53 -38.27 132.57
N LYS A 359 -37.75 -39.52 132.16
CA LYS A 359 -39.10 -40.07 131.92
C LYS A 359 -39.94 -40.03 133.19
N MET A 360 -39.38 -40.36 134.36
CA MET A 360 -40.06 -40.21 135.65
C MET A 360 -40.28 -38.76 136.03
N MET A 361 -39.33 -37.85 135.83
CA MET A 361 -39.52 -36.41 136.05
C MET A 361 -40.61 -35.84 135.15
N ARG A 362 -40.69 -36.24 133.88
CA ARG A 362 -41.78 -35.89 132.96
C ARG A 362 -43.10 -36.51 133.40
N LYS A 363 -43.09 -37.77 133.86
CA LYS A 363 -44.29 -38.45 134.39
C LYS A 363 -44.76 -37.76 135.67
N TYR A 364 -43.86 -37.38 136.56
CA TYR A 364 -44.11 -36.60 137.78
C TYR A 364 -44.59 -35.19 137.46
N TRP A 365 -44.00 -34.52 136.47
CA TRP A 365 -44.44 -33.19 136.02
C TRP A 365 -45.82 -33.26 135.37
N LYS A 366 -46.09 -34.28 134.53
CA LYS A 366 -47.43 -34.58 134.00
C LYS A 366 -48.41 -34.93 135.12
N LEU A 367 -48.00 -35.71 136.12
CA LEU A 367 -48.82 -36.05 137.29
C LEU A 367 -49.15 -34.82 138.13
N LYS A 368 -48.15 -33.99 138.44
CA LYS A 368 -48.28 -32.72 139.17
C LYS A 368 -49.18 -31.74 138.40
N LYS A 369 -49.05 -31.68 137.07
CA LYS A 369 -49.92 -30.89 136.19
C LYS A 369 -51.34 -31.45 136.14
N SER A 370 -51.51 -32.78 136.09
CA SER A 370 -52.83 -33.45 136.10
C SER A 370 -53.52 -33.44 137.47
N ARG A 371 -52.77 -33.43 138.58
CA ARG A 371 -53.29 -33.25 139.96
C ARG A 371 -53.68 -31.80 140.23
N ARG A 372 -53.01 -30.83 139.61
CA ARG A 372 -53.49 -29.44 139.58
C ARG A 372 -54.75 -29.25 138.72
N LEU A 373 -55.10 -30.19 137.85
CA LEU A 373 -56.28 -30.14 136.98
C LEU A 373 -57.41 -31.10 137.43
N ARG A 374 -57.26 -31.82 138.55
CA ARG A 374 -58.25 -32.76 139.13
C ARG A 374 -58.59 -32.49 140.60
N ASN A 375 -58.16 -31.34 141.11
CA ASN A 375 -58.65 -30.74 142.36
C ASN A 375 -59.34 -29.41 142.03
N ASP A 376 -60.21 -29.46 141.02
CA ASP A 376 -61.61 -29.06 141.18
C ASP A 376 -62.41 -30.36 141.35
#